data_AF-A0A1M6XXC6-F1
#
_entry.id   AF-A0A1M6XXC6-F1
#
_cell.length_a   1.000
_cell.length_b   1.000
_cell.length_c   1.000
_cell.angle_alpha   90.00
_cell.angle_beta   90.00
_cell.angle_gamma   90.00
#
_symmetry.space_group_name_H-M   'P 1'
#
loop_
_entity.id
_entity.type
_entity.pdbx_description
1 polymer ?
#
loop_
_entity_poly.entity_id
_entity_poly.type
_entity_poly.pdbx_seq_one_letter_code
_entity_poly.pdbx_strand_id
1 'polypeptide(L)' 'MIIDPIAISEQALENMEKTKEAAFERLVGAGILDKDGNLAKIYRNPPKKK' A
#
# COMPACT_ATOMS: atom_id res chain seq x y z
N MET A 1 9.27 -21.11 27.62
CA MET A 1 9.52 -20.01 26.67
C MET A 1 8.25 -19.17 26.66
N ILE A 2 8.23 -18.06 27.40
CA ILE A 2 7.08 -17.15 27.40
C ILE A 2 7.25 -16.29 26.15
N ILE A 3 6.38 -16.49 25.17
CA ILE A 3 6.35 -15.70 23.95
C ILE A 3 5.71 -14.37 24.32
N ASP A 4 6.46 -13.28 24.21
CA ASP A 4 5.93 -11.94 24.46
C ASP A 4 5.01 -11.54 23.30
N PRO A 5 3.69 -11.41 23.53
CA PRO A 5 2.75 -11.05 22.47
C PRO A 5 2.99 -9.64 21.92
N ILE A 6 3.62 -8.75 22.69
CA ILE A 6 3.96 -7.39 22.24
C ILE A 6 5.07 -7.46 21.20
N ALA A 7 6.12 -8.25 21.44
CA ALA A 7 7.22 -8.42 20.50
C ALA A 7 6.77 -9.05 19.17
N ILE A 8 5.83 -10.00 19.20
CA ILE A 8 5.20 -10.54 17.98
C ILE A 8 4.41 -9.45 17.25
N SER A 9 3.67 -8.63 18.01
CA SER A 9 2.87 -7.55 17.43
C SER A 9 3.74 -6.51 16.73
N GLU A 10 4.86 -6.10 17.33
CA GLU A 10 5.81 -5.16 16.72
C GLU A 10 6.42 -5.74 15.44
N GLN A 11 6.86 -7.00 15.48
CA GLN A 11 7.41 -7.67 14.30
C GLN A 11 6.36 -7.86 13.19
N ALA A 12 5.11 -8.13 13.55
CA ALA A 12 3.99 -8.21 12.61
C ALA A 12 3.68 -6.85 11.97
N LEU A 13 3.73 -5.77 12.74
CA LEU A 13 3.56 -4.41 12.25
C LEU A 13 4.67 -4.04 11.25
N GLU A 14 5.93 -4.32 11.59
CA GLU A 14 7.06 -4.04 10.69
C GLU A 14 6.97 -4.83 9.37
N ASN A 15 6.57 -6.10 9.44
CA ASN A 15 6.34 -6.92 8.25
C ASN A 15 5.17 -6.42 7.40
N MET A 16 4.11 -5.91 8.05
CA MET A 16 2.96 -5.32 7.38
C MET A 16 3.33 -4.02 6.66
N GLU A 17 4.16 -3.17 7.27
CA GLU A 17 4.67 -1.94 6.64
C GLU A 17 5.51 -2.25 5.41
N LYS A 18 6.46 -3.19 5.51
CA LYS A 18 7.26 -3.66 4.36
C LYS A 18 6.40 -4.22 3.23
N THR A 19 5.35 -4.97 3.59
CA THR A 19 4.42 -5.53 2.61
C THR A 19 3.62 -4.43 1.91
N LYS A 20 3.23 -3.39 2.64
CA LYS A 20 2.51 -2.23 2.10
C LYS A 20 3.39 -1.44 1.13
N GLU A 21 4.65 -1.20 1.47
CA GLU A 21 5.62 -0.54 0.57
C GLU A 21 5.85 -1.35 -0.71
N ALA A 22 6.09 -2.65 -0.60
CA ALA A 22 6.27 -3.51 -1.77
C ALA A 22 5.01 -3.57 -2.66
N ALA A 23 3.82 -3.59 -2.06
CA ALA A 23 2.57 -3.52 -2.80
C ALA A 23 2.40 -2.16 -3.50
N PHE A 24 2.74 -1.07 -2.80
CA PHE A 24 2.69 0.28 -3.35
C PHE A 24 3.61 0.42 -4.58
N GLU A 25 4.87 0.01 -4.48
CA GLU A 25 5.82 0.07 -5.60
C GLU A 25 5.34 -0.74 -6.80
N ARG A 26 4.77 -1.94 -6.57
CA ARG A 26 4.17 -2.75 -7.65
C ARG A 26 3.01 -2.04 -8.33
N LEU A 27 2.13 -1.40 -7.56
CA LEU A 27 0.98 -0.66 -8.09
C LEU A 27 1.41 0.59 -8.87
N VAL A 28 2.46 1.30 -8.42
CA VAL A 28 3.06 2.42 -9.16
C VAL A 28 3.74 1.93 -10.44
N GLY A 29 4.54 0.86 -10.36
CA GLY A 29 5.22 0.27 -11.52
C GLY A 29 4.25 -0.30 -12.58
N ALA A 30 3.10 -0.81 -12.14
CA ALA A 30 2.00 -1.24 -13.01
C ALA A 30 1.18 -0.06 -13.59
N GLY A 31 1.47 1.19 -13.18
CA GLY A 31 0.73 2.37 -13.62
C GLY A 31 -0.69 2.48 -13.04
N ILE A 32 -0.99 1.74 -11.96
CA ILE A 32 -2.29 1.79 -11.26
C ILE A 32 -2.35 2.99 -10.32
N LEU A 33 -1.26 3.27 -9.61
CA LEU A 33 -1.11 4.44 -8.74
C LEU A 33 -0.11 5.44 -9.34
N ASP A 34 -0.25 6.72 -8.99
CA ASP A 34 0.77 7.73 -9.18
C ASP A 34 1.79 7.73 -8.02
N LYS A 35 2.85 8.54 -8.14
CA LYS A 35 3.92 8.63 -7.14
C LYS A 35 3.43 9.12 -5.77
N ASP A 36 2.27 9.77 -5.74
CA ASP A 36 1.63 10.28 -4.53
C ASP A 36 0.64 9.25 -3.93
N GLY A 37 0.51 8.07 -4.54
CA GLY A 37 -0.36 6.99 -4.08
C GLY A 37 -1.83 7.12 -4.43
N ASN A 38 -2.16 8.05 -5.31
CA ASN A 38 -3.51 8.19 -5.82
C ASN A 38 -3.69 7.34 -7.08
N LEU A 39 -4.91 6.94 -7.41
CA LEU A 39 -5.18 6.23 -8.66
C LEU A 39 -4.65 7.01 -9.86
N ALA A 40 -3.96 6.35 -10.77
CA ALA A 40 -3.44 6.97 -11.98
C ALA A 40 -4.57 7.60 -12.79
N LYS A 41 -4.26 8.68 -13.52
CA LYS A 41 -5.25 9.48 -14.26
C LYS A 41 -6.11 8.65 -15.23
N ILE A 42 -5.58 7.54 -15.75
CA ILE A 42 -6.30 6.60 -16.63
C ILE A 42 -7.45 5.87 -15.93
N TYR A 43 -7.37 5.69 -14.61
CA TYR A 43 -8.41 5.07 -13.79
C TYR A 43 -9.33 6.11 -13.14
N ARG A 44 -8.92 7.38 -13.09
CA ARG A 44 -9.80 8.47 -12.66
C ARG A 44 -10.81 8.74 -13.77
N ASN A 45 -11.98 8.12 -13.67
CA ASN A 45 -13.10 8.42 -14.55
C ASN A 45 -13.35 9.93 -14.50
N PRO A 46 -13.25 10.67 -15.62
CA PRO A 46 -13.55 12.08 -15.60
C PRO A 46 -15.01 12.25 -15.17
N PRO A 47 -15.34 13.25 -14.34
CA PRO A 47 -16.74 13.54 -14.03
C PRO A 47 -17.45 13.75 -15.37
N LYS A 48 -18.46 12.90 -15.65
CA LYS A 48 -19.36 13.08 -16.79
C LYS A 48 -19.89 14.51 -16.70
N LYS A 49 -19.44 15.40 -17.59
CA LYS A 49 -20.07 16.71 -17.76
C LYS A 49 -21.53 16.44 -18.13
N LYS A 50 -22.44 16.80 -17.23
CA LYS A 50 -23.87 16.96 -17.54
C LYS A 50 -24.07 18.32 -18.16
#